data_AF-A0A087THP2-F1
#
_entry.id   AF-A0A087THP2-F1
#
_cell.length_a   1.000
_cell.length_b   1.000
_cell.length_c   1.000
_cell.angle_alpha   90.00
_cell.angle_beta   90.00
_cell.angle_gamma   90.00
#
_symmetry.space_group_name_H-M   'P 1'
#
loop_
_entity.id
_entity.type
_entity.pdbx_description
1 polymer ?
#
loop_
_entity_poly.entity_id
_entity_poly.type
_entity_poly.pdbx_seq_one_letter_code
_entity_poly.pdbx_strand_id
1 'polypeptide(L)'
;MIRLLHLKVNIRRLITVPGRYYASDYFFISTPIFYVNGAPHIGHMQSCVYADALARVHSLLGKRVVFSTGTDEHGLKVQQASEAAKKLPLEYCTEMSSKFKKIFTEGDIAFTHFVRTTDENHKEIVQSFWRKLKANGHITKGRYEGWYSVVEESFVPASQVKELKEGSKITMVSSETGSPVEKMLEENYVFPLSKFENDILHWLSQDAVNPVIFVEDLKRWIGEGLADLSISRPRSRLSWGIPVPEDESQIIYVWLDALVNYLTVAHCNEKDIIWPADCHVIGKDILKFHAIYWPAFLIAAGYEP
;
A
#
# COMPACT_ATOMS: atom_id res chain seq x y z
N MET A 1 2.78 1.95 -56.28
CA MET A 1 3.56 0.85 -55.66
C MET A 1 4.48 1.48 -54.62
N ILE A 2 3.97 1.65 -53.39
CA ILE A 2 4.66 2.37 -52.30
C ILE A 2 5.53 1.35 -51.56
N ARG A 3 6.86 1.59 -51.54
CA ARG A 3 7.83 0.77 -50.80
C ARG A 3 7.64 0.98 -49.30
N LEU A 4 7.24 -0.07 -48.58
CA LEU A 4 7.32 -0.13 -47.12
C LEU A 4 8.79 -0.15 -46.68
N LEU A 5 9.25 0.94 -46.08
CA LEU A 5 10.47 0.96 -45.27
C LEU A 5 10.26 0.09 -44.03
N HIS A 6 11.01 -1.01 -43.96
CA HIS A 6 11.11 -1.86 -42.77
C HIS A 6 11.72 -1.08 -41.60
N LEU A 7 10.88 -0.58 -40.70
CA LEU A 7 11.33 -0.30 -39.32
C LEU A 7 11.49 -1.63 -38.60
N LYS A 8 12.71 -2.18 -38.60
CA LYS A 8 13.13 -3.16 -37.60
C LYS A 8 13.26 -2.42 -36.26
N VAL A 9 12.16 -2.31 -35.53
CA VAL A 9 12.20 -1.95 -34.12
C VAL A 9 12.94 -3.07 -33.41
N ASN A 10 14.14 -2.78 -32.92
CA ASN A 10 14.97 -3.73 -32.21
C ASN A 10 14.44 -3.86 -30.77
N ILE A 11 13.40 -4.69 -30.61
CA ILE A 11 12.67 -4.94 -29.34
C ILE A 11 13.62 -5.37 -28.21
N ARG A 12 14.81 -5.91 -28.52
CA ARG A 12 15.80 -6.34 -27.53
C ARG A 12 16.38 -5.21 -26.67
N ARG A 13 16.25 -3.94 -27.06
CA ARG A 13 16.85 -2.81 -26.30
C ARG A 13 15.93 -2.18 -25.26
N LEU A 14 14.66 -2.57 -25.22
CA LEU A 14 13.72 -2.22 -24.13
C LEU A 14 13.71 -3.28 -23.02
N ILE A 15 14.53 -4.33 -23.15
CA ILE A 15 14.46 -5.54 -22.33
C ILE A 15 15.84 -5.79 -21.73
N THR A 16 16.21 -4.99 -20.75
CA THR A 16 17.20 -5.35 -19.72
C THR A 16 17.09 -4.33 -18.61
N VAL A 17 16.30 -4.64 -17.58
CA VAL A 17 16.58 -4.17 -16.22
C VAL A 17 17.80 -4.99 -15.77
N PRO A 18 18.98 -4.40 -15.57
CA PRO A 18 20.15 -5.15 -15.13
C PRO A 18 20.02 -5.42 -13.64
N GLY A 19 19.80 -6.69 -13.28
CA GLY A 19 20.12 -7.22 -11.96
C GLY A 19 18.94 -7.63 -11.09
N ARG A 20 18.53 -8.90 -11.19
CA ARG A 20 18.14 -9.76 -10.05
C ARG A 20 18.20 -11.22 -10.53
N TYR A 21 19.20 -11.95 -10.05
CA TYR A 21 19.48 -13.36 -10.39
C TYR A 21 18.61 -14.34 -9.59
N TYR A 22 17.29 -14.19 -9.68
CA TYR A 22 16.35 -15.27 -9.40
C TYR A 22 15.28 -15.19 -10.48
N ALA A 23 15.54 -15.81 -11.64
CA ALA A 23 14.51 -15.91 -12.67
C ALA A 23 13.45 -16.89 -12.18
N SER A 24 12.54 -16.43 -11.33
CA SER A 24 11.30 -17.13 -11.08
C SER A 24 10.60 -17.34 -12.43
N ASP A 25 10.00 -18.51 -12.62
CA ASP A 25 9.12 -18.76 -13.76
C ASP A 25 7.89 -17.84 -13.72
N TYR A 26 7.67 -17.20 -12.55
CA TYR A 26 6.60 -16.26 -12.32
C TYR A 26 6.98 -14.83 -12.68
N PHE A 27 5.95 -14.06 -13.03
CA PHE A 27 5.97 -12.60 -13.07
C PHE A 27 4.83 -12.10 -12.17
N PHE A 28 5.17 -11.54 -11.02
CA PHE A 28 4.21 -11.04 -10.04
C PHE A 28 4.05 -9.52 -10.18
N ILE A 29 2.86 -9.10 -10.59
CA ILE A 29 2.46 -7.70 -10.71
C ILE A 29 1.24 -7.40 -9.84
N SER A 30 1.19 -6.21 -9.24
CA SER A 30 0.01 -5.76 -8.49
C SER A 30 -0.44 -4.36 -8.87
N THR A 31 -1.72 -4.09 -8.66
CA THR A 31 -2.24 -2.73 -8.45
C THR A 31 -2.21 -2.41 -6.95
N PRO A 32 -2.61 -1.20 -6.52
CA PRO A 32 -3.06 -1.00 -5.16
C PRO A 32 -4.34 -1.82 -4.92
N ILE A 33 -4.70 -2.01 -3.66
CA ILE A 33 -6.07 -2.35 -3.28
C ILE A 33 -6.85 -1.05 -3.07
N PHE A 34 -8.10 -1.02 -3.52
CA PHE A 34 -8.87 0.23 -3.60
C PHE A 34 -9.82 0.39 -2.41
N TYR A 35 -9.80 1.58 -1.82
CA TYR A 35 -10.59 1.90 -0.65
C TYR A 35 -12.10 1.92 -0.95
N VAL A 36 -12.90 1.20 -0.16
CA VAL A 36 -14.32 0.95 -0.48
C VAL A 36 -15.30 2.02 0.00
N ASN A 37 -14.84 3.20 0.43
CA ASN A 37 -15.71 4.29 0.89
C ASN A 37 -16.49 5.00 -0.24
N GLY A 38 -16.25 4.63 -1.50
CA GLY A 38 -16.86 5.23 -2.69
C GLY A 38 -16.90 4.27 -3.88
N ALA A 39 -17.69 4.64 -4.89
CA ALA A 39 -17.83 3.84 -6.12
C ALA A 39 -16.53 3.84 -6.96
N PRO A 40 -16.26 2.77 -7.72
CA PRO A 40 -15.11 2.75 -8.61
C PRO A 40 -15.19 3.85 -9.67
N HIS A 41 -14.04 4.47 -9.99
CA HIS A 41 -13.93 5.51 -11.00
C HIS A 41 -12.68 5.32 -11.87
N ILE A 42 -12.45 6.22 -12.82
CA ILE A 42 -11.41 6.09 -13.84
C ILE A 42 -9.99 5.88 -13.27
N GLY A 43 -9.63 6.54 -12.16
CA GLY A 43 -8.32 6.34 -11.52
C GLY A 43 -8.03 4.89 -11.10
N HIS A 44 -9.04 4.17 -10.59
CA HIS A 44 -8.89 2.75 -10.23
C HIS A 44 -8.67 1.89 -11.48
N MET A 45 -9.50 2.11 -12.50
CA MET A 45 -9.39 1.40 -13.77
C MET A 45 -8.04 1.66 -14.46
N GLN A 46 -7.53 2.89 -14.41
CA GLN A 46 -6.24 3.24 -15.01
C GLN A 46 -5.09 2.40 -14.43
N SER A 47 -5.04 2.23 -13.10
CA SER A 47 -4.04 1.38 -12.45
C SER A 47 -4.16 -0.08 -12.93
N CYS A 48 -5.37 -0.60 -12.99
CA CYS A 48 -5.65 -1.96 -13.49
C CYS A 48 -5.24 -2.14 -14.94
N VAL A 49 -5.53 -1.19 -15.83
CA VAL A 49 -5.15 -1.26 -17.25
C VAL A 49 -3.63 -1.28 -17.43
N TYR A 50 -2.88 -0.48 -16.67
CA TYR A 50 -1.42 -0.49 -16.74
C TYR A 50 -0.82 -1.80 -16.25
N ALA A 51 -1.32 -2.33 -15.13
CA ALA A 51 -0.89 -3.64 -14.64
C ALA A 51 -1.27 -4.77 -15.60
N ASP A 52 -2.48 -4.75 -16.17
CA ASP A 52 -2.98 -5.74 -17.11
C ASP A 52 -2.16 -5.76 -18.42
N ALA A 53 -1.80 -4.59 -18.94
CA ALA A 53 -0.96 -4.50 -20.13
C ALA A 53 0.41 -5.16 -19.91
N LEU A 54 1.06 -4.88 -18.78
CA LEU A 54 2.34 -5.50 -18.42
C LEU A 54 2.20 -7.00 -18.17
N ALA A 55 1.16 -7.42 -17.43
CA ALA A 55 0.83 -8.83 -17.22
C ALA A 55 0.70 -9.58 -18.55
N ARG A 56 -0.07 -9.05 -19.50
CA ARG A 56 -0.29 -9.68 -20.82
C ARG A 56 1.00 -9.76 -21.63
N VAL A 57 1.84 -8.73 -21.61
CA VAL A 57 3.15 -8.77 -22.28
C VAL A 57 4.03 -9.88 -21.70
N HIS A 58 4.11 -10.00 -20.37
CA HIS A 58 4.91 -11.05 -19.73
C HIS A 58 4.35 -12.46 -19.98
N SER A 59 3.02 -12.61 -20.03
CA SER A 59 2.37 -13.86 -20.45
C SER A 59 2.75 -14.26 -21.88
N LEU A 60 2.74 -13.30 -22.83
CA LEU A 60 3.19 -13.52 -24.22
C LEU A 60 4.68 -13.89 -24.32
N LEU A 61 5.50 -13.45 -23.36
CA LEU A 61 6.90 -13.83 -23.23
C LEU A 61 7.11 -15.20 -22.55
N GLY A 62 6.03 -15.92 -22.23
CA GLY A 62 6.06 -17.26 -21.66
C GLY A 62 6.21 -17.32 -20.14
N LYS A 63 6.04 -16.21 -19.43
CA LYS A 63 6.04 -16.18 -17.96
C LYS A 63 4.70 -16.62 -17.38
N ARG A 64 4.73 -17.27 -16.21
CA ARG A 64 3.53 -17.55 -15.41
C ARG A 64 3.14 -16.29 -14.65
N VAL A 65 2.07 -15.63 -15.07
CA VAL A 65 1.72 -14.34 -14.46
C VAL A 65 0.88 -14.52 -13.22
N VAL A 66 1.26 -13.83 -12.14
CA VAL A 66 0.42 -13.55 -10.98
C VAL A 66 0.09 -12.08 -11.04
N PHE A 67 -1.18 -11.76 -11.26
CA PHE A 67 -1.69 -10.40 -11.25
C PHE A 67 -2.67 -10.23 -10.09
N SER A 68 -2.28 -9.43 -9.08
CA SER A 68 -3.10 -9.08 -7.91
C SER A 68 -3.76 -7.70 -8.07
N THR A 69 -5.05 -7.64 -7.73
CA THR A 69 -5.81 -6.42 -7.47
C THR A 69 -6.75 -6.65 -6.28
N GLY A 70 -7.52 -5.66 -5.84
CA GLY A 70 -8.46 -5.89 -4.74
C GLY A 70 -9.05 -4.65 -4.09
N THR A 71 -9.59 -4.84 -2.90
CA THR A 71 -10.24 -3.79 -2.11
C THR A 71 -9.70 -3.71 -0.69
N ASP A 72 -9.45 -2.46 -0.26
CA ASP A 72 -9.13 -2.10 1.12
C ASP A 72 -10.43 -1.75 1.85
N GLU A 73 -10.74 -2.57 2.84
CA GLU A 73 -12.06 -2.66 3.45
C GLU A 73 -12.08 -2.29 4.94
N HIS A 74 -10.97 -1.85 5.54
CA HIS A 74 -10.91 -1.46 6.95
C HIS A 74 -10.69 0.05 7.14
N GLY A 75 -10.79 0.54 8.38
CA GLY A 75 -10.51 1.94 8.72
C GLY A 75 -11.75 2.79 8.97
N LEU A 76 -11.50 4.02 9.41
CA LEU A 76 -12.54 4.88 9.98
C LEU A 76 -13.49 5.37 8.89
N LYS A 77 -12.96 5.69 7.72
CA LYS A 77 -13.76 6.17 6.60
C LYS A 77 -14.70 5.09 6.05
N VAL A 78 -14.28 3.82 6.00
CA VAL A 78 -15.19 2.71 5.63
C VAL A 78 -16.27 2.54 6.68
N GLN A 79 -15.92 2.60 7.97
CA GLN A 79 -16.89 2.54 9.06
C GLN A 79 -17.96 3.65 8.90
N GLN A 80 -17.52 4.91 8.75
CA GLN A 80 -18.41 6.06 8.55
C GLN A 80 -19.27 5.93 7.27
N ALA A 81 -18.71 5.42 6.18
CA ALA A 81 -19.45 5.21 4.94
C ALA A 81 -20.53 4.13 5.09
N SER A 82 -20.24 3.04 5.83
CA SER A 82 -21.21 1.99 6.13
C SER A 82 -22.35 2.48 7.03
N GLU A 83 -22.04 3.31 8.04
CA GLU A 83 -23.01 3.94 8.94
C GLU A 83 -23.92 4.91 8.16
N ALA A 84 -23.35 5.75 7.29
CA ALA A 84 -24.09 6.65 6.42
C ALA A 84 -25.01 5.89 5.43
N ALA A 85 -24.57 4.74 4.95
CA ALA A 85 -25.35 3.83 4.12
C ALA A 85 -26.35 2.97 4.92
N LYS A 86 -26.35 3.07 6.26
CA LYS A 86 -27.18 2.28 7.19
C LYS A 86 -27.04 0.77 6.99
N LYS A 87 -25.79 0.31 6.77
CA LYS A 87 -25.46 -1.11 6.56
C LYS A 87 -24.43 -1.57 7.57
N LEU A 88 -24.41 -2.87 7.85
CA LEU A 88 -23.29 -3.44 8.59
C LEU A 88 -22.00 -3.29 7.76
N PRO A 89 -20.84 -3.02 8.39
CA PRO A 89 -19.60 -2.78 7.64
C PRO A 89 -19.24 -3.89 6.66
N LEU A 90 -19.37 -5.17 7.06
CA LEU A 90 -19.08 -6.30 6.17
C LEU A 90 -20.02 -6.37 4.96
N GLU A 91 -21.30 -6.07 5.14
CA GLU A 91 -22.30 -6.05 4.07
C GLU A 91 -21.99 -4.93 3.07
N TYR A 92 -21.68 -3.73 3.60
CA TYR A 92 -21.25 -2.58 2.80
C TYR A 92 -19.99 -2.91 1.98
N CYS A 93 -18.96 -3.45 2.63
CA CYS A 93 -17.71 -3.82 1.97
C CYS A 93 -17.93 -4.89 0.89
N THR A 94 -18.76 -5.90 1.17
CA THR A 94 -19.06 -6.97 0.21
C THR A 94 -19.76 -6.43 -1.04
N GLU A 95 -20.73 -5.52 -0.87
CA GLU A 95 -21.39 -4.85 -1.99
C GLU A 95 -20.41 -4.00 -2.80
N MET A 96 -19.59 -3.19 -2.14
CA MET A 96 -18.66 -2.29 -2.80
C MET A 96 -17.57 -3.06 -3.54
N SER A 97 -16.97 -4.05 -2.89
CA SER A 97 -16.01 -4.98 -3.48
C SER A 97 -16.57 -5.68 -4.74
N SER A 98 -17.84 -6.10 -4.70
CA SER A 98 -18.52 -6.68 -5.87
C SER A 98 -18.63 -5.70 -7.04
N LYS A 99 -18.83 -4.40 -6.78
CA LYS A 99 -18.84 -3.36 -7.83
C LYS A 99 -17.47 -3.17 -8.47
N PHE A 100 -16.40 -3.15 -7.67
CA PHE A 100 -15.02 -3.09 -8.16
C PHE A 100 -14.67 -4.31 -9.01
N LYS A 101 -14.96 -5.51 -8.50
CA LYS A 101 -14.71 -6.75 -9.25
C LYS A 101 -15.49 -6.77 -10.56
N LYS A 102 -16.77 -6.40 -10.54
CA LYS A 102 -17.61 -6.34 -11.74
C LYS A 102 -17.06 -5.38 -12.79
N ILE A 103 -16.71 -4.14 -12.42
CA ILE A 103 -16.23 -3.17 -13.42
C ILE A 103 -14.90 -3.58 -14.03
N PHE A 104 -14.00 -4.20 -13.25
CA PHE A 104 -12.73 -4.73 -13.77
C PHE A 104 -12.96 -5.94 -14.69
N THR A 105 -13.88 -6.84 -14.36
CA THR A 105 -14.28 -7.93 -15.26
C THR A 105 -14.91 -7.40 -16.55
N GLU A 106 -15.81 -6.42 -16.48
CA GLU A 106 -16.43 -5.79 -17.66
C GLU A 106 -15.40 -5.01 -18.51
N GLY A 107 -14.34 -4.51 -17.89
CA GLY A 107 -13.20 -3.89 -18.55
C GLY A 107 -12.17 -4.86 -19.14
N ASP A 108 -12.44 -6.17 -19.12
CA ASP A 108 -11.53 -7.24 -19.56
C ASP A 108 -10.15 -7.20 -18.86
N ILE A 109 -10.11 -6.81 -17.59
CA ILE A 109 -8.88 -6.89 -16.78
C ILE A 109 -8.66 -8.33 -16.36
N ALA A 110 -7.55 -8.93 -16.80
CA ALA A 110 -7.20 -10.33 -16.58
C ALA A 110 -6.43 -10.54 -15.26
N PHE A 111 -6.96 -10.02 -14.15
CA PHE A 111 -6.38 -10.29 -12.83
C PHE A 111 -6.54 -11.76 -12.44
N THR A 112 -5.54 -12.30 -11.76
CA THR A 112 -5.55 -13.69 -11.27
C THR A 112 -6.06 -13.80 -9.84
N HIS A 113 -5.87 -12.75 -9.05
CA HIS A 113 -6.26 -12.67 -7.64
C HIS A 113 -6.98 -11.36 -7.40
N PHE A 114 -8.11 -11.43 -6.69
CA PHE A 114 -8.85 -10.29 -6.21
C PHE A 114 -8.92 -10.38 -4.69
N VAL A 115 -8.07 -9.62 -4.00
CA VAL A 115 -7.92 -9.65 -2.55
C VAL A 115 -8.94 -8.75 -1.87
N ARG A 116 -9.48 -9.18 -0.74
CA ARG A 116 -10.23 -8.33 0.17
C ARG A 116 -9.57 -8.35 1.53
N THR A 117 -9.34 -7.20 2.15
CA THR A 117 -8.71 -7.18 3.49
C THR A 117 -9.60 -7.78 4.59
N THR A 118 -10.90 -7.98 4.33
CA THR A 118 -11.81 -8.71 5.21
C THR A 118 -11.73 -10.24 5.10
N ASP A 119 -11.01 -10.78 4.10
CA ASP A 119 -10.82 -12.23 3.94
C ASP A 119 -10.02 -12.80 5.11
N GLU A 120 -10.43 -13.97 5.64
CA GLU A 120 -9.83 -14.50 6.87
C GLU A 120 -8.35 -14.85 6.72
N ASN A 121 -7.98 -15.43 5.56
CA ASN A 121 -6.58 -15.70 5.23
C ASN A 121 -5.72 -14.42 5.26
N HIS A 122 -6.25 -13.29 4.79
CA HIS A 122 -5.53 -12.03 4.85
C HIS A 122 -5.29 -11.59 6.29
N LYS A 123 -6.32 -11.66 7.14
CA LYS A 123 -6.21 -11.29 8.57
C LYS A 123 -5.16 -12.15 9.29
N GLU A 124 -5.14 -13.44 9.01
CA GLU A 124 -4.14 -14.37 9.57
C GLU A 124 -2.73 -13.98 9.15
N ILE A 125 -2.52 -13.65 7.87
CA ILE A 125 -1.22 -13.21 7.35
C ILE A 125 -0.79 -11.86 7.96
N VAL A 126 -1.70 -10.89 8.11
CA VAL A 126 -1.42 -9.61 8.79
C VAL A 126 -1.02 -9.85 10.24
N GLN A 127 -1.75 -10.67 10.97
CA GLN A 127 -1.42 -11.00 12.35
C GLN A 127 -0.09 -11.77 12.48
N SER A 128 0.20 -12.66 11.54
CA SER A 128 1.49 -13.36 11.46
C SER A 128 2.64 -12.37 11.21
N PHE A 129 2.47 -11.46 10.26
CA PHE A 129 3.43 -10.41 9.93
C PHE A 129 3.66 -9.47 11.14
N TRP A 130 2.61 -9.10 11.85
CA TRP A 130 2.69 -8.35 13.10
C TRP A 130 3.53 -9.07 14.16
N ARG A 131 3.24 -10.36 14.41
CA ARG A 131 4.01 -11.16 15.39
C ARG A 131 5.49 -11.23 14.99
N LYS A 132 5.80 -11.30 13.70
CA LYS A 132 7.16 -11.31 13.18
C LYS A 132 7.89 -10.00 13.41
N LEU A 133 7.26 -8.85 13.13
CA LEU A 133 7.81 -7.54 13.46
C LEU A 133 8.05 -7.37 14.98
N LYS A 134 7.11 -7.83 15.81
CA LYS A 134 7.23 -7.82 17.28
C LYS A 134 8.38 -8.71 17.76
N ALA A 135 8.49 -9.93 17.22
CA ALA A 135 9.54 -10.89 17.57
C ALA A 135 10.94 -10.38 17.19
N ASN A 136 11.05 -9.64 16.08
CA ASN A 136 12.29 -9.00 15.65
C ASN A 136 12.61 -7.71 16.45
N GLY A 137 11.77 -7.31 17.40
CA GLY A 137 12.00 -6.13 18.25
C GLY A 137 11.66 -4.79 17.59
N HIS A 138 10.86 -4.80 16.51
CA HIS A 138 10.47 -3.60 15.76
C HIS A 138 9.06 -3.09 16.09
N ILE A 139 8.47 -3.53 17.20
CA ILE A 139 7.20 -3.00 17.70
C ILE A 139 7.34 -2.69 19.18
N THR A 140 7.06 -1.44 19.55
CA THR A 140 7.05 -0.98 20.95
C THR A 140 5.71 -0.34 21.29
N LYS A 141 5.15 -0.62 22.46
CA LYS A 141 3.92 0.04 22.94
C LYS A 141 4.29 1.25 23.78
N GLY A 142 3.61 2.38 23.56
CA GLY A 142 3.84 3.60 24.33
C GLY A 142 2.76 4.65 24.13
N ARG A 143 2.88 5.77 24.86
CA ARG A 143 2.05 6.95 24.64
C ARG A 143 2.65 7.76 23.50
N TYR A 144 1.87 7.93 22.44
CA TYR A 144 2.24 8.70 21.27
C TYR A 144 1.41 10.00 21.25
N GLU A 145 2.09 11.14 21.17
CA GLU A 145 1.47 12.45 20.97
C GLU A 145 1.86 12.98 19.58
N GLY A 146 0.88 13.41 18.79
CA GLY A 146 1.17 13.96 17.47
C GLY A 146 -0.04 14.59 16.79
N TRP A 147 0.20 15.20 15.64
CA TRP A 147 -0.87 15.69 14.77
C TRP A 147 -1.40 14.54 13.94
N TYR A 148 -2.72 14.36 13.89
CA TYR A 148 -3.37 13.29 13.16
C TYR A 148 -4.26 13.85 12.05
N SER A 149 -4.16 13.30 10.84
CA SER A 149 -5.09 13.59 9.74
C SER A 149 -6.07 12.43 9.58
N VAL A 150 -7.36 12.70 9.69
CA VAL A 150 -8.41 11.73 9.33
C VAL A 150 -8.42 11.46 7.83
N VAL A 151 -7.99 12.44 7.02
CA VAL A 151 -7.95 12.30 5.55
C VAL A 151 -6.80 11.39 5.12
N GLU A 152 -5.65 11.46 5.77
CA GLU A 152 -4.50 10.58 5.46
C GLU A 152 -4.52 9.28 6.28
N GLU A 153 -5.42 9.21 7.28
CA GLU A 153 -5.50 8.19 8.33
C GLU A 153 -4.18 7.99 9.11
N SER A 154 -3.27 8.96 9.04
CA SER A 154 -1.90 8.88 9.53
C SER A 154 -1.57 10.02 10.49
N PHE A 155 -0.51 9.82 11.27
CA PHE A 155 0.10 10.93 12.02
C PHE A 155 1.02 11.72 11.10
N VAL A 156 0.90 13.04 11.16
CA VAL A 156 1.68 14.01 10.39
C VAL A 156 2.79 14.57 11.30
N PRO A 157 4.07 14.51 10.88
CA PRO A 157 5.18 15.12 11.60
C PRO A 157 4.94 16.62 11.84
N ALA A 158 5.36 17.14 12.99
CA ALA A 158 5.16 18.56 13.32
C ALA A 158 5.80 19.52 12.31
N SER A 159 6.91 19.14 11.68
CA SER A 159 7.56 19.87 10.58
C SER A 159 6.67 20.00 9.33
N GLN A 160 5.72 19.09 9.15
CA GLN A 160 4.81 19.02 8.01
C GLN A 160 3.43 19.60 8.33
N VAL A 161 3.24 20.26 9.47
CA VAL A 161 1.99 20.95 9.84
C VAL A 161 2.15 22.46 9.68
N LYS A 162 1.18 23.10 9.03
CA LYS A 162 1.15 24.54 8.78
C LYS A 162 -0.14 25.16 9.31
N GLU A 163 -0.06 26.43 9.69
CA GLU A 163 -1.25 27.23 10.01
C GLU A 163 -1.91 27.74 8.72
N LEU A 164 -3.18 27.44 8.54
CA LEU A 164 -4.04 28.07 7.54
C LEU A 164 -4.94 29.10 8.23
N LYS A 165 -4.82 30.36 7.81
CA LYS A 165 -5.65 31.47 8.31
C LYS A 165 -6.73 31.81 7.29
N GLU A 166 -7.98 31.53 7.62
CA GLU A 166 -9.15 31.97 6.86
C GLU A 166 -9.96 32.95 7.71
N GLY A 167 -9.77 34.25 7.44
CA GLY A 167 -10.34 35.31 8.27
C GLY A 167 -9.78 35.29 9.69
N SER A 168 -10.65 35.14 10.69
CA SER A 168 -10.27 35.02 12.12
C SER A 168 -10.02 33.58 12.58
N LYS A 169 -10.28 32.57 11.74
CA LYS A 169 -10.14 31.15 12.10
C LYS A 169 -8.74 30.65 11.70
N ILE A 170 -8.01 30.10 12.67
CA ILE A 170 -6.75 29.41 12.47
C ILE A 170 -7.02 27.91 12.50
N THR A 171 -6.68 27.20 11.44
CA THR A 171 -6.77 25.73 11.37
C THR A 171 -5.37 25.17 11.09
N MET A 172 -4.99 24.11 11.80
CA MET A 172 -3.75 23.39 11.52
C MET A 172 -4.00 22.41 10.39
N VAL A 173 -3.15 22.43 9.36
CA VAL A 173 -3.29 21.58 8.17
C VAL A 173 -2.00 20.86 7.82
N SER A 174 -2.12 19.67 7.24
CA SER A 174 -1.02 18.96 6.59
C SER A 174 -0.49 19.80 5.43
N SER A 175 0.82 20.02 5.40
CA SER A 175 1.47 20.76 4.33
C SER A 175 1.53 19.99 3.00
N GLU A 176 1.35 18.67 3.05
CA GLU A 176 1.37 17.77 1.90
C GLU A 176 0.00 17.75 1.21
N THR A 177 -1.07 17.59 1.99
CA THR A 177 -2.43 17.40 1.44
C THR A 177 -3.35 18.61 1.62
N GLY A 178 -2.98 19.58 2.47
CA GLY A 178 -3.84 20.67 2.90
C GLY A 178 -4.97 20.24 3.84
N SER A 179 -5.01 18.97 4.27
CA SER A 179 -6.08 18.45 5.12
C SER A 179 -5.96 18.92 6.58
N PRO A 180 -7.08 19.17 7.30
CA PRO A 180 -7.04 19.52 8.72
C PRO A 180 -6.38 18.43 9.57
N VAL A 181 -5.62 18.85 10.58
CA VAL A 181 -4.98 17.96 11.55
C VAL A 181 -5.35 18.32 12.99
N GLU A 182 -5.44 17.32 13.85
CA GLU A 182 -5.78 17.47 15.27
C GLU A 182 -4.67 16.88 16.15
N LYS A 183 -4.37 17.53 17.28
CA LYS A 183 -3.45 16.92 18.27
C LYS A 183 -4.15 15.77 18.97
N MET A 184 -3.50 14.62 18.99
CA MET A 184 -3.98 13.43 19.69
C MET A 184 -2.87 12.87 20.58
N LEU A 185 -3.25 12.43 21.78
CA LEU A 185 -2.41 11.67 22.70
C LEU A 185 -3.07 10.30 22.91
N GLU A 186 -2.43 9.25 22.43
CA GLU A 186 -2.99 7.90 22.45
C GLU A 186 -1.93 6.88 22.84
N GLU A 187 -2.33 5.82 23.55
CA GLU A 187 -1.48 4.65 23.72
C GLU A 187 -1.58 3.79 22.45
N ASN A 188 -0.47 3.69 21.73
CA ASN A 188 -0.38 3.00 20.45
C ASN A 188 0.87 2.13 20.39
N TYR A 189 0.86 1.15 19.50
CA TYR A 189 2.04 0.44 19.06
C TYR A 189 2.76 1.27 17.99
N VAL A 190 4.08 1.35 18.12
CA VAL A 190 4.96 2.19 17.31
C VAL A 190 6.00 1.31 16.62
N PHE A 191 6.19 1.55 15.33
CA PHE A 191 7.25 1.00 14.49
C PHE A 191 8.39 2.02 14.37
N PRO A 192 9.65 1.63 14.64
CA PRO A 192 10.79 2.54 14.65
C PRO A 192 11.30 2.83 13.24
N LEU A 193 10.47 3.51 12.42
CA LEU A 193 10.77 3.81 11.01
C LEU A 193 12.09 4.58 10.85
N SER A 194 12.42 5.46 11.80
CA SER A 194 13.67 6.23 11.84
C SER A 194 14.92 5.36 11.73
N LYS A 195 14.88 4.10 12.19
CA LYS A 195 16.03 3.19 12.16
C LYS A 195 16.35 2.64 10.77
N PHE A 196 15.42 2.74 9.82
CA PHE A 196 15.51 2.12 8.50
C PHE A 196 15.90 3.11 7.39
N GLU A 197 16.23 4.35 7.72
CA GLU A 197 16.59 5.39 6.73
C GLU A 197 17.68 4.92 5.77
N ASN A 198 18.79 4.38 6.30
CA ASN A 198 19.91 3.93 5.48
C ASN A 198 19.56 2.72 4.62
N ASP A 199 18.76 1.80 5.14
CA ASP A 199 18.33 0.60 4.41
C ASP A 199 17.44 0.98 3.22
N ILE A 200 16.50 1.92 3.43
CA ILE A 200 15.61 2.43 2.39
C ILE A 200 16.42 3.22 1.34
N LEU A 201 17.35 4.08 1.76
CA LEU A 201 18.22 4.81 0.83
C LEU A 201 19.08 3.85 -0.02
N HIS A 202 19.55 2.75 0.57
CA HIS A 202 20.26 1.72 -0.16
C HIS A 202 19.35 1.03 -1.18
N TRP A 203 18.13 0.63 -0.79
CA TRP A 203 17.15 0.05 -1.71
C TRP A 203 16.77 1.00 -2.86
N LEU A 204 16.55 2.29 -2.55
CA LEU A 204 16.26 3.34 -3.55
C LEU A 204 17.43 3.65 -4.49
N SER A 205 18.66 3.28 -4.13
CA SER A 205 19.82 3.43 -5.02
C SER A 205 19.83 2.38 -6.16
N GLN A 206 19.00 1.35 -6.05
CA GLN A 206 18.75 0.36 -7.09
C GLN A 206 17.63 0.84 -8.04
N ASP A 207 17.28 0.04 -9.05
CA ASP A 207 16.17 0.32 -9.98
C ASP A 207 14.78 0.00 -9.36
N ALA A 208 14.57 0.42 -8.12
CA ALA A 208 13.42 0.06 -7.30
C ALA A 208 12.16 0.89 -7.60
N VAL A 209 12.32 2.16 -7.97
CA VAL A 209 11.21 3.09 -8.20
C VAL A 209 11.34 3.75 -9.57
N ASN A 210 10.28 3.62 -10.37
CA ASN A 210 10.18 4.21 -11.69
C ASN A 210 8.91 5.04 -11.85
N PRO A 211 8.97 6.21 -12.52
CA PRO A 211 10.16 6.85 -13.10
C PRO A 211 11.11 7.48 -12.06
N VAL A 212 12.40 7.58 -12.41
CA VAL A 212 13.49 8.07 -11.53
C VAL A 212 13.26 9.45 -10.90
N ILE A 213 12.42 10.29 -11.49
CA ILE A 213 12.07 11.61 -10.93
C ILE A 213 11.50 11.50 -9.51
N PHE A 214 10.78 10.42 -9.20
CA PHE A 214 10.20 10.19 -7.88
C PHE A 214 11.23 9.74 -6.84
N VAL A 215 12.39 9.21 -7.26
CA VAL A 215 13.48 8.82 -6.34
C VAL A 215 14.06 10.04 -5.65
N GLU A 216 14.18 11.17 -6.35
CA GLU A 216 14.72 12.41 -5.77
C GLU A 216 13.76 13.02 -4.75
N ASP A 217 12.45 12.94 -4.99
CA ASP A 217 11.45 13.35 -4.00
C ASP A 217 11.49 12.46 -2.74
N LEU A 218 11.63 11.14 -2.92
CA LEU A 218 11.77 10.18 -1.82
C LEU A 218 13.03 10.42 -0.99
N LYS A 219 14.18 10.63 -1.64
CA LYS A 219 15.44 10.94 -0.95
C LYS A 219 15.34 12.26 -0.18
N ARG A 220 14.68 13.27 -0.74
CA ARG A 220 14.43 14.55 -0.04
C ARG A 220 13.59 14.32 1.22
N TRP A 221 12.48 13.58 1.11
CA TRP A 221 11.64 13.27 2.27
C TRP A 221 12.37 12.48 3.35
N ILE A 222 13.21 11.51 2.97
CA ILE A 222 14.03 10.77 3.93
C ILE A 222 15.07 11.70 4.57
N GLY A 223 15.69 12.59 3.79
CA GLY A 223 16.67 13.56 4.28
C GLY A 223 16.11 14.63 5.23
N GLU A 224 14.79 14.84 5.24
CA GLU A 224 14.09 15.66 6.24
C GLU A 224 13.94 14.94 7.60
N GLY A 225 14.24 13.65 7.66
CA GLY A 225 14.15 12.76 8.82
C GLY A 225 12.84 11.97 8.85
N LEU A 226 12.94 10.67 9.13
CA LEU A 226 11.79 9.78 9.27
C LEU A 226 11.36 9.71 10.75
N ALA A 227 10.11 10.10 11.01
CA ALA A 227 9.50 9.91 12.32
C ALA A 227 9.03 8.46 12.50
N ASP A 228 9.10 7.95 13.74
CA ASP A 228 8.53 6.65 14.08
C ASP A 228 7.01 6.61 13.84
N LEU A 229 6.53 5.46 13.39
CA LEU A 229 5.18 5.32 12.85
C LEU A 229 4.26 4.63 13.85
N SER A 230 3.14 5.26 14.20
CA SER A 230 2.07 4.59 14.94
C SER A 230 1.34 3.57 14.05
N ILE A 231 1.46 2.28 14.39
CA ILE A 231 0.94 1.13 13.65
C ILE A 231 -0.26 0.45 14.33
N SER A 232 -0.83 1.05 15.38
CA SER A 232 -2.15 0.66 15.90
C SER A 232 -3.01 1.88 16.22
N ARG A 233 -4.29 1.65 16.49
CA ARG A 233 -5.24 2.65 17.01
C ARG A 233 -6.09 2.03 18.11
N PRO A 234 -6.55 2.81 19.11
CA PRO A 234 -7.45 2.30 20.13
C PRO A 234 -8.80 1.87 19.52
N ARG A 235 -9.31 0.72 19.95
CA ARG A 235 -10.59 0.16 19.48
C ARG A 235 -11.78 1.06 19.79
N SER A 236 -11.68 1.89 20.83
CA SER A 236 -12.68 2.90 21.18
C SER A 236 -12.87 3.96 20.10
N ARG A 237 -11.86 4.18 19.24
CA ARG A 237 -11.89 5.16 18.15
C ARG A 237 -12.18 4.53 16.79
N LEU A 238 -11.64 3.33 16.57
CA LEU A 238 -11.79 2.57 15.34
C LEU A 238 -12.14 1.14 15.70
N SER A 239 -13.36 0.70 15.40
CA SER A 239 -13.80 -0.68 15.68
C SER A 239 -13.73 -1.59 14.45
N TRP A 240 -13.74 -1.01 13.25
CA TRP A 240 -13.70 -1.73 11.99
C TRP A 240 -12.26 -1.91 11.46
N GLY A 241 -11.61 -3.00 11.88
CA GLY A 241 -10.28 -3.39 11.44
C GLY A 241 -9.78 -4.68 12.09
N ILE A 242 -8.53 -5.04 11.81
CA ILE A 242 -7.91 -6.28 12.32
C ILE A 242 -7.39 -6.04 13.75
N PRO A 243 -7.77 -6.84 14.77
CA PRO A 243 -7.26 -6.66 16.11
C PRO A 243 -5.77 -7.00 16.20
N VAL A 244 -5.05 -6.26 17.05
CA VAL A 244 -3.64 -6.57 17.36
C VAL A 244 -3.58 -7.93 18.07
N PRO A 245 -2.70 -8.86 17.64
CA PRO A 245 -2.49 -10.13 18.33
C PRO A 245 -2.15 -9.91 19.81
N GLU A 246 -2.85 -10.61 20.69
CA GLU A 246 -2.69 -10.54 22.16
C GLU A 246 -3.10 -9.18 22.79
N ASP A 247 -3.72 -8.26 22.04
CA ASP A 247 -4.21 -6.98 22.55
C ASP A 247 -5.46 -6.50 21.78
N GLU A 248 -6.63 -7.04 22.11
CA GLU A 248 -7.90 -6.71 21.46
C GLU A 248 -8.36 -5.25 21.67
N SER A 249 -7.72 -4.52 22.59
CA SER A 249 -8.00 -3.09 22.81
C SER A 249 -7.46 -2.21 21.69
N GLN A 250 -6.63 -2.77 20.81
CA GLN A 250 -5.96 -2.09 19.71
C GLN A 250 -6.30 -2.74 18.38
N ILE A 251 -6.49 -1.90 17.36
CA ILE A 251 -6.70 -2.29 15.97
C ILE A 251 -5.44 -1.95 15.19
N ILE A 252 -5.00 -2.87 14.33
CA ILE A 252 -3.86 -2.69 13.43
C ILE A 252 -4.14 -1.54 12.48
N TYR A 253 -3.13 -0.71 12.27
CA TYR A 253 -3.17 0.43 11.38
C TYR A 253 -3.44 0.02 9.92
N VAL A 254 -4.38 0.72 9.28
CA VAL A 254 -4.88 0.43 7.92
C VAL A 254 -3.76 0.28 6.89
N TRP A 255 -2.67 1.06 6.96
CA TRP A 255 -1.60 0.93 5.96
C TRP A 255 -0.74 -0.32 6.19
N LEU A 256 -0.56 -0.79 7.43
CA LEU A 256 0.14 -2.05 7.69
C LEU A 256 -0.69 -3.23 7.22
N ASP A 257 -1.99 -3.21 7.51
CA ASP A 257 -3.00 -4.14 6.99
C ASP A 257 -2.98 -4.16 5.45
N ALA A 258 -3.25 -3.01 4.83
CA ALA A 258 -3.35 -2.87 3.39
C ALA A 258 -2.07 -3.29 2.66
N LEU A 259 -0.87 -2.87 3.10
CA LEU A 259 0.38 -3.23 2.41
C LEU A 259 0.69 -4.74 2.45
N VAL A 260 0.25 -5.44 3.49
CA VAL A 260 0.45 -6.89 3.63
C VAL A 260 -0.41 -7.71 2.64
N ASN A 261 -1.36 -7.09 1.93
CA ASN A 261 -2.15 -7.76 0.89
C ASN A 261 -1.24 -8.43 -0.17
N TYR A 262 -0.10 -7.82 -0.50
CA TYR A 262 0.83 -8.35 -1.49
C TYR A 262 1.47 -9.66 -1.03
N LEU A 263 1.83 -9.74 0.26
CA LEU A 263 2.29 -11.00 0.87
C LEU A 263 1.18 -12.03 0.93
N THR A 264 -0.08 -11.63 1.14
CA THR A 264 -1.21 -12.56 1.16
C THR A 264 -1.33 -13.33 -0.16
N VAL A 265 -1.13 -12.65 -1.30
CA VAL A 265 -1.09 -13.31 -2.61
C VAL A 265 0.17 -14.16 -2.78
N ALA A 266 1.33 -13.68 -2.33
CA ALA A 266 2.56 -14.45 -2.43
C ALA A 266 2.52 -15.78 -1.65
N HIS A 267 1.72 -15.88 -0.58
CA HIS A 267 1.55 -17.09 0.22
C HIS A 267 0.37 -17.98 -0.25
N CYS A 268 -0.32 -17.66 -1.35
CA CYS A 268 -1.46 -18.46 -1.81
C CYS A 268 -1.05 -19.84 -2.38
N ASN A 269 0.23 -20.01 -2.76
CA ASN A 269 0.79 -21.26 -3.25
C ASN A 269 2.06 -21.61 -2.45
N GLU A 270 1.93 -22.47 -1.44
CA GLU A 270 3.05 -22.90 -0.58
C GLU A 270 4.23 -23.56 -1.32
N LYS A 271 4.02 -23.96 -2.59
CA LYS A 271 5.01 -24.68 -3.41
C LYS A 271 5.90 -23.77 -4.25
N ASP A 272 5.49 -22.54 -4.52
CA ASP A 272 6.14 -21.66 -5.50
C ASP A 272 6.59 -20.36 -4.84
N ILE A 273 7.83 -19.93 -5.10
CA ILE A 273 8.35 -18.64 -4.64
C ILE A 273 7.88 -17.55 -5.60
N ILE A 274 6.83 -16.85 -5.20
CA ILE A 274 6.20 -15.75 -5.96
C ILE A 274 6.71 -14.37 -5.50
N TRP A 275 7.42 -14.29 -4.36
CA TRP A 275 7.93 -13.06 -3.77
C TRP A 275 9.42 -12.82 -4.10
N PRO A 276 9.88 -11.57 -4.29
CA PRO A 276 9.12 -10.31 -4.29
C PRO A 276 8.28 -10.09 -5.55
N ALA A 277 7.38 -9.11 -5.50
CA ALA A 277 6.71 -8.66 -6.71
C ALA A 277 7.72 -8.06 -7.70
N ASP A 278 7.57 -8.38 -8.99
CA ASP A 278 8.36 -7.77 -10.06
C ASP A 278 7.95 -6.31 -10.31
N CYS A 279 6.68 -5.98 -10.07
CA CYS A 279 6.16 -4.62 -10.26
C CYS A 279 4.94 -4.32 -9.39
N HIS A 280 5.02 -3.23 -8.63
CA HIS A 280 3.86 -2.59 -7.99
C HIS A 280 3.45 -1.36 -8.80
N VAL A 281 2.30 -1.43 -9.47
CA VAL A 281 1.72 -0.27 -10.15
C VAL A 281 0.93 0.53 -9.12
N ILE A 282 1.29 1.80 -8.92
CA ILE A 282 0.65 2.66 -7.91
C ILE A 282 0.38 4.08 -8.44
N GLY A 283 -0.55 4.77 -7.79
CA GLY A 283 -0.71 6.22 -7.93
C GLY A 283 0.38 6.98 -7.16
N LYS A 284 0.71 8.19 -7.63
CA LYS A 284 1.74 9.04 -6.98
C LYS A 284 1.36 9.45 -5.55
N ASP A 285 0.07 9.48 -5.25
CA ASP A 285 -0.52 9.85 -3.96
C ASP A 285 -0.19 8.84 -2.85
N ILE A 286 0.16 7.59 -3.21
CA ILE A 286 0.52 6.55 -2.25
C ILE A 286 2.00 6.13 -2.33
N LEU A 287 2.81 6.92 -3.03
CA LEU A 287 4.24 6.66 -3.24
C LEU A 287 5.00 6.50 -1.92
N LYS A 288 4.78 7.41 -0.96
CA LYS A 288 5.42 7.38 0.36
C LYS A 288 5.19 6.06 1.10
N PHE A 289 3.96 5.54 1.05
CA PHE A 289 3.61 4.29 1.71
C PHE A 289 4.31 3.09 1.04
N HIS A 290 4.43 3.09 -0.29
CA HIS A 290 5.00 1.97 -1.05
C HIS A 290 6.53 2.01 -1.17
N ALA A 291 7.15 3.18 -1.08
CA ALA A 291 8.59 3.35 -1.28
C ALA A 291 9.36 3.73 0.00
N ILE A 292 8.68 3.98 1.11
CA ILE A 292 9.30 4.19 2.43
C ILE A 292 8.76 3.18 3.44
N TYR A 293 7.44 3.16 3.68
CA TYR A 293 6.89 2.33 4.76
C TYR A 293 6.95 0.85 4.43
N TRP A 294 6.55 0.48 3.22
CA TRP A 294 6.52 -0.91 2.80
C TRP A 294 7.90 -1.58 2.81
N PRO A 295 8.94 -0.99 2.19
CA PRO A 295 10.30 -1.54 2.28
C PRO A 295 10.79 -1.62 3.73
N ALA A 296 10.53 -0.62 4.56
CA ALA A 296 10.91 -0.65 5.96
C ALA A 296 10.27 -1.82 6.72
N PHE A 297 8.96 -2.04 6.52
CA PHE A 297 8.25 -3.17 7.13
C PHE A 297 8.79 -4.51 6.65
N LEU A 298 9.06 -4.66 5.35
CA LEU A 298 9.62 -5.89 4.78
C LEU A 298 11.01 -6.18 5.35
N ILE A 299 11.91 -5.20 5.34
CA ILE A 299 13.28 -5.32 5.86
C ILE A 299 13.24 -5.66 7.36
N ALA A 300 12.41 -4.97 8.14
CA ALA A 300 12.21 -5.25 9.56
C ALA A 300 11.70 -6.68 9.83
N ALA A 301 10.88 -7.21 8.93
CA ALA A 301 10.41 -8.59 9.00
C ALA A 301 11.40 -9.59 8.35
N GLY A 302 12.48 -9.15 7.72
CA GLY A 302 13.45 -10.02 7.05
C GLY A 302 12.96 -10.58 5.70
N TYR A 303 12.11 -9.83 4.99
CA TYR A 303 11.71 -10.09 3.61
C TYR A 303 12.49 -9.18 2.65
N GLU A 304 12.64 -9.64 1.40
CA GLU A 304 13.19 -8.82 0.32
C GLU A 304 12.17 -7.74 -0.09
N PRO A 305 12.57 -6.45 -0.10
CA PRO A 305 11.77 -5.35 -0.61
C PRO A 305 11.85 -5.15 -2.14
#